data_AF-A0A957J2S1-F1
#
_entry.id   AF-A0A957J2S1-F1
#
_cell.length_a   1.000
_cell.length_b   1.000
_cell.length_c   1.000
_cell.angle_alpha   90.00
_cell.angle_beta   90.00
_cell.angle_gamma   90.00
#
_symmetry.space_group_name_H-M   'P 1'
#
loop_
_entity.id
_entity.type
_entity.pdbx_description
1 polymer ?
#
loop_
_entity_poly.entity_id
_entity_poly.type
_entity_poly.pdbx_seq_one_letter_code
_entity_poly.pdbx_strand_id
1 'polypeptide(L)'
;YWVPQSQVTHYGGQSTRQVAQKMFIELYRGKVIFFRKHYGALAANLYKSILFLAALPRIVFAPLFLPLQSKPKREALQRLAQFYRRLVVELPRL
;
A
#
# COMPACT_ATOMS: atom_id res chain seq x y z
N TYR A 1 28.71 4.79 13.16
CA TYR A 1 29.03 3.98 14.35
C TYR A 1 27.75 3.28 14.81
N TRP A 2 27.82 1.98 15.13
CA TRP A 2 26.70 1.14 15.59
C TRP A 2 27.06 0.60 16.98
N VAL A 3 26.11 0.59 17.93
CA VAL A 3 26.36 0.25 19.36
C VAL A 3 25.69 -1.08 19.71
N PRO A 4 26.45 -2.19 19.81
CA PRO A 4 25.89 -3.52 20.09
C PRO A 4 25.16 -3.63 21.44
N GLN A 5 25.56 -2.83 22.43
CA GLN A 5 24.97 -2.86 23.78
C GLN A 5 23.60 -2.17 23.86
N SER A 6 23.20 -1.45 22.81
CA SER A 6 21.90 -0.78 22.78
C SER A 6 20.78 -1.78 22.48
N GLN A 7 19.75 -1.80 23.33
CA GLN A 7 18.55 -2.59 23.11
C GLN A 7 17.39 -1.68 22.71
N VAL A 8 16.83 -1.91 21.52
CA VAL A 8 15.67 -1.17 21.01
C VAL A 8 14.50 -2.13 20.90
N THR A 9 13.48 -1.93 21.74
CA THR A 9 12.23 -2.68 21.66
C THR A 9 11.26 -1.96 20.74
N HIS A 10 10.93 -2.55 19.59
CA HIS A 10 9.98 -1.98 18.65
C HIS A 10 8.57 -2.56 18.84
N TYR A 11 7.64 -1.74 19.31
CA TYR A 11 6.22 -2.07 19.38
C TYR A 11 5.58 -1.93 17.99
N GLY A 12 5.64 -3.02 17.22
CA GLY A 12 5.33 -3.04 15.79
C GLY A 12 3.93 -2.55 15.43
N GLY A 13 3.86 -1.62 14.48
CA GLY A 13 2.63 -1.22 13.80
C GLY A 13 1.66 -0.37 14.63
N GLN A 14 2.04 0.06 15.84
CA GLN A 14 1.18 0.86 16.71
C GLN A 14 0.83 2.23 16.09
N SER A 15 1.80 2.92 15.52
CA SER A 15 1.59 4.18 14.78
C SER A 15 0.89 3.96 13.44
N THR A 16 1.29 2.92 12.69
CA THR A 16 0.71 2.61 11.38
C THR A 16 -0.77 2.21 11.47
N ARG A 17 -1.20 1.51 12.53
CA ARG A 17 -2.60 1.07 12.70
C ARG A 17 -3.57 2.25 12.84
N GLN A 18 -3.15 3.34 13.48
CA GLN A 18 -4.00 4.52 13.71
C GLN A 18 -4.34 5.27 12.40
N VAL A 19 -3.42 5.25 11.43
CA VAL A 19 -3.54 5.97 10.15
C VAL A 19 -3.26 5.05 8.95
N ALA A 20 -3.76 3.81 9.02
CA ALA A 20 -3.39 2.72 8.12
C ALA A 20 -3.58 3.05 6.63
N GLN A 21 -4.67 3.72 6.26
CA GLN A 21 -4.92 4.10 4.87
C GLN A 21 -3.91 5.14 4.37
N LYS A 22 -3.61 6.17 5.17
CA LYS A 22 -2.62 7.20 4.82
C LYS A 22 -1.23 6.60 4.69
N MET A 23 -0.83 5.77 5.66
CA MET A 23 0.47 5.09 5.62
C MET A 23 0.60 4.13 4.44
N PHE A 24 -0.48 3.48 4.04
CA PHE A 24 -0.50 2.67 2.82
C PHE A 24 -0.17 3.51 1.58
N ILE A 25 -0.73 4.72 1.45
CA ILE A 25 -0.40 5.62 0.32
C ILE A 25 1.05 6.12 0.41
N GLU A 26 1.52 6.54 1.59
CA GLU A 26 2.90 7.01 1.77
C GLU A 26 3.94 5.92 1.44
N LEU A 27 3.63 4.65 1.69
CA LEU A 27 4.46 3.52 1.28
C LEU A 27 4.69 3.51 -0.24
N TYR A 28 3.63 3.68 -1.04
CA TYR A 28 3.76 3.69 -2.51
C TYR A 28 4.36 4.99 -3.01
N ARG A 29 4.06 6.14 -2.37
CA ARG A 29 4.72 7.42 -2.67
C ARG A 29 6.24 7.29 -2.53
N GLY A 30 6.71 6.73 -1.41
CA GLY A 30 8.14 6.51 -1.18
C GLY A 30 8.78 5.66 -2.28
N LYS A 31 8.08 4.62 -2.75
CA LYS A 31 8.55 3.79 -3.88
C LYS A 31 8.60 4.55 -5.20
N VAL A 32 7.58 5.35 -5.51
CA VAL A 32 7.56 6.21 -6.72
C VAL A 32 8.72 7.20 -6.67
N ILE A 33 8.96 7.85 -5.53
CA ILE A 33 10.11 8.75 -5.32
C ILE A 33 11.43 8.00 -5.51
N PHE A 34 11.56 6.79 -4.97
CA PHE A 34 12.74 5.95 -5.15
C PHE A 34 13.00 5.64 -6.63
N PHE A 35 11.99 5.17 -7.36
CA PHE A 35 12.14 4.90 -8.80
C PHE A 35 12.49 6.16 -9.58
N ARG A 36 11.85 7.29 -9.28
CA ARG A 36 12.15 8.57 -9.93
C ARG A 36 13.57 9.04 -9.66
N LYS A 37 14.06 8.89 -8.42
CA LYS A 37 15.39 9.33 -7.99
C LYS A 37 16.51 8.47 -8.58
N HIS A 38 16.33 7.14 -8.62
CA HIS A 38 17.40 6.20 -8.97
C HIS A 38 17.34 5.70 -10.42
N TYR A 39 16.17 5.74 -11.05
CA TYR A 39 15.92 5.15 -12.38
C TYR A 39 15.21 6.11 -13.36
N GLY A 40 14.93 7.35 -12.93
CA GLY A 40 14.34 8.39 -13.77
C GLY A 40 12.82 8.32 -13.93
N ALA A 41 12.28 9.25 -14.71
CA ALA A 41 10.84 9.45 -14.86
C ALA A 41 10.13 8.30 -15.59
N LEU A 42 10.77 7.69 -16.59
CA LEU A 42 10.22 6.57 -17.34
C LEU A 42 9.97 5.36 -16.42
N ALA A 43 10.97 5.00 -15.62
CA ALA A 43 10.87 3.90 -14.66
C ALA A 43 9.78 4.15 -13.60
N ALA A 44 9.66 5.39 -13.11
CA ALA A 44 8.59 5.77 -12.19
C ALA A 44 7.19 5.63 -12.82
N ASN A 45 7.02 6.03 -14.09
CA ASN A 45 5.76 5.87 -14.80
C ASN A 45 5.43 4.40 -15.09
N LEU A 46 6.42 3.60 -15.48
CA LEU A 46 6.24 2.15 -15.64
C LEU A 46 5.83 1.49 -14.32
N TYR A 47 6.48 1.87 -13.21
CA TYR A 47 6.13 1.41 -11.88
C TYR A 47 4.68 1.76 -11.51
N LYS A 48 4.24 3.00 -11.80
CA LYS A 48 2.83 3.40 -11.64
C LYS A 48 1.89 2.52 -12.48
N SER A 49 2.19 2.29 -13.76
CA SER A 49 1.36 1.43 -14.61
C SER A 49 1.25 0.00 -14.07
N ILE A 50 2.36 -0.58 -13.59
CA ILE A 50 2.35 -1.90 -12.93
C ILE A 50 1.48 -1.87 -11.67
N LEU A 51 1.58 -0.83 -10.84
CA LEU A 51 0.74 -0.68 -9.65
C LEU A 51 -0.74 -0.57 -9.99
N PHE A 52 -1.09 0.20 -11.01
CA PHE A 52 -2.47 0.34 -11.47
C PHE A 52 -3.02 -1.02 -11.90
N LEU A 53 -2.32 -1.73 -12.80
CA LEU A 53 -2.73 -3.04 -13.29
C LEU A 53 -2.83 -4.08 -12.17
N ALA A 54 -1.91 -4.06 -11.20
CA ALA A 54 -1.95 -4.96 -10.04
C ALA A 54 -3.07 -4.61 -9.04
N ALA A 55 -3.52 -3.35 -9.00
CA ALA A 55 -4.61 -2.91 -8.11
C ALA A 55 -5.99 -3.27 -8.65
N LEU A 56 -6.19 -3.23 -9.97
CA LEU A 56 -7.47 -3.57 -10.62
C LEU A 56 -8.09 -4.89 -10.15
N PRO A 57 -7.40 -6.06 -10.22
CA PRO A 57 -7.98 -7.33 -9.81
C PRO A 57 -8.34 -7.32 -8.32
N ARG A 58 -7.58 -6.62 -7.47
CA ARG A 58 -7.89 -6.51 -6.04
C ARG A 58 -9.16 -5.71 -5.76
N ILE A 59 -9.50 -4.76 -6.62
CA ILE A 59 -10.71 -3.96 -6.52
C ILE A 59 -11.92 -4.71 -7.10
N VAL A 60 -11.74 -5.39 -8.22
CA VAL A 60 -12.81 -6.09 -8.96
C VAL A 60 -13.17 -7.42 -8.32
N PHE A 61 -12.19 -8.22 -7.90
CA PHE A 61 -12.45 -9.54 -7.35
C PHE A 61 -12.86 -9.52 -5.88
N ALA A 62 -12.46 -8.50 -5.11
CA ALA A 62 -12.90 -8.36 -3.74
C ALA A 62 -14.43 -8.51 -3.59
N PRO A 63 -15.29 -7.71 -4.26
CA PRO A 63 -16.74 -7.83 -4.13
C PRO A 63 -17.31 -9.16 -4.65
N LEU A 64 -16.68 -9.78 -5.65
CA LEU A 64 -17.09 -11.10 -6.17
C LEU A 64 -16.99 -12.19 -5.10
N PHE A 65 -15.95 -12.16 -4.27
CA PHE A 65 -15.68 -13.19 -3.26
C PHE A 65 -16.22 -12.86 -1.87
N LEU A 66 -16.65 -11.62 -1.59
CA LEU A 66 -17.24 -11.22 -0.31
C LEU A 66 -18.38 -12.15 0.18
N PRO A 67 -19.40 -12.53 -0.62
CA PRO A 67 -20.50 -13.35 -0.12
C PRO A 67 -20.07 -14.74 0.37
N LEU A 68 -18.93 -15.26 -0.08
CA LEU A 68 -18.43 -16.59 0.32
C LEU A 68 -17.62 -16.56 1.63
N GLN A 69 -17.29 -15.38 2.17
CA GLN A 69 -16.36 -15.27 3.30
C GLN A 69 -17.04 -15.03 4.65
N SER A 70 -16.39 -15.40 5.76
CA SER A 70 -16.83 -15.07 7.12
C SER A 70 -16.78 -13.56 7.39
N LYS A 71 -17.64 -13.05 8.30
CA LYS A 71 -17.69 -11.61 8.70
C LYS A 71 -16.31 -10.94 8.90
N PRO A 72 -15.37 -11.47 9.71
CA PRO A 72 -14.07 -10.80 9.93
C PRO A 72 -13.21 -10.74 8.66
N LYS A 73 -13.26 -11.77 7.81
CA LYS A 73 -12.53 -11.78 6.54
C LYS A 73 -13.13 -10.80 5.53
N ARG A 74 -14.46 -10.66 5.51
CA ARG A 74 -15.16 -9.67 4.68
C ARG A 74 -14.71 -8.25 5.01
N GLU A 75 -14.65 -7.88 6.29
CA GLU A 75 -14.20 -6.55 6.74
C GLU A 75 -12.74 -6.28 6.36
N ALA A 76 -11.87 -7.30 6.46
CA ALA A 76 -10.47 -7.17 6.05
C ALA A 76 -10.35 -6.94 4.53
N LEU A 77 -11.09 -7.72 3.72
CA LEU A 77 -11.11 -7.55 2.26
C LEU A 77 -11.70 -6.21 1.83
N GLN A 78 -12.75 -5.74 2.50
CA GLN A 78 -13.35 -4.42 2.25
C GLN A 78 -12.36 -3.29 2.53
N ARG A 79 -11.66 -3.34 3.67
CA ARG A 79 -10.59 -2.37 4.00
C ARG A 79 -9.49 -2.39 2.95
N LEU A 80 -9.04 -3.58 2.55
CA LEU A 80 -8.02 -3.73 1.52
C LEU A 80 -8.47 -3.12 0.19
N ALA A 81 -9.68 -3.42 -0.25
CA ALA A 81 -10.26 -2.86 -1.48
C ALA A 81 -10.35 -1.32 -1.41
N GLN A 82 -10.74 -0.76 -0.26
CA GLN A 82 -10.76 0.70 -0.05
C GLN A 82 -9.36 1.31 -0.15
N PHE A 83 -8.32 0.64 0.35
CA PHE A 83 -6.94 1.11 0.24
C PHE A 83 -6.47 1.11 -1.22
N TYR A 84 -6.72 0.03 -1.97
CA TYR A 84 -6.38 -0.02 -3.40
C TYR A 84 -7.18 0.96 -4.26
N ARG A 85 -8.46 1.16 -3.97
CA ARG A 85 -9.27 2.21 -4.63
C ARG A 85 -8.65 3.58 -4.41
N ARG A 86 -8.25 3.91 -3.18
CA ARG A 86 -7.60 5.18 -2.89
C ARG A 86 -6.25 5.30 -3.59
N LEU A 87 -5.46 4.22 -3.64
CA LEU A 87 -4.19 4.20 -4.36
C LEU A 87 -4.36 4.53 -5.84
N VAL A 88 -5.34 3.91 -6.51
CA VAL A 88 -5.62 4.17 -7.94
C VAL A 88 -5.98 5.63 -8.18
N VAL A 89 -6.78 6.25 -7.30
CA VAL A 89 -7.16 7.67 -7.40
C VAL A 89 -5.97 8.61 -7.18
N GLU A 90 -5.08 8.29 -6.22
CA GLU A 90 -3.91 9.12 -5.91
C GLU A 90 -2.75 8.92 -6.89
N LEU A 91 -2.70 7.79 -7.60
CA LEU A 91 -1.57 7.39 -8.44
C LEU A 91 -1.10 8.44 -9.48
N PRO A 92 -2.00 9.18 -10.17
CA PRO A 92 -1.57 10.23 -11.10
C PRO A 92 -0.86 11.40 -10.39
N ARG A 93 -1.15 11.62 -9.10
CA ARG A 93 -0.62 12.71 -8.28
C ARG A 93 0.67 12.34 -7.53
N LEU A 94 1.03 11.06 -7.49
CA LEU A 94 2.22 10.55 -6.78
C LEU A 94 3.54 10.86 -7.50
#